data_AF-A0A0D8XDT5-F1
#
_entry.id   AF-A0A0D8XDT5-F1
#
_cell.length_a   1.000
_cell.length_b   1.000
_cell.length_c   1.000
_cell.angle_alpha   90.00
_cell.angle_beta   90.00
_cell.angle_gamma   90.00
#
_symmetry.space_group_name_H-M   'P 1'
#
loop_
_entity.id
_entity.type
_entity.pdbx_description
1 polymer ?
#
loop_
_entity_poly.entity_id
_entity_poly.type
_entity_poly.pdbx_seq_one_letter_code
_entity_poly.pdbx_strand_id
1 'polypeptide(L)'
;MTLTVSMEDMELFPKDSHLSTNPNSAPVDIHCFAQMHASLERLWWSRLVISVRGYVINYVQNDDETLFHTDDAFICIHRFLAEEKSDKVIAKQSCGRLIVFDYSVKNALIIKALSPFRRFISDLNTVVTYPIVSETLLALCSSQKLKNPFVSNDVGPAFTRIFGQPNIATYRVANGQKYAYIVFMGVLCILQKRWMAERKEGKSIRFETDPEWQPDDRVVLFQEFYKGNRTWVLLDFDRYILAQWRPRGSEVIFGARFLEKKMRAGMELCSWCGMIEQMQNQFSRYVNNKAVCSSQCLEMLLQDSDRSTNLQS
;
A
#
# COMPACT_ATOMS: atom_id res chain seq x y z
N MET A 1 -12.87 3.10 19.97
CA MET A 1 -12.61 2.25 18.80
C MET A 1 -11.20 2.47 18.26
N THR A 2 -10.24 2.16 19.11
CA THR A 2 -8.83 2.21 18.75
C THR A 2 -8.50 0.87 18.14
N LEU A 3 -8.70 0.78 16.82
CA LEU A 3 -8.27 -0.39 16.09
C LEU A 3 -6.74 -0.29 15.90
N THR A 4 -6.02 -0.75 16.91
CA THR A 4 -4.55 -0.74 16.94
C THR A 4 -4.01 -1.78 15.96
N VAL A 5 -2.99 -1.39 15.21
CA VAL A 5 -2.22 -2.26 14.33
C VAL A 5 -0.76 -2.15 14.78
N SER A 6 -0.16 -3.28 15.17
CA SER A 6 1.25 -3.36 15.62
C SER A 6 1.91 -4.57 14.97
N MET A 7 3.17 -4.46 14.56
CA MET A 7 3.95 -5.59 14.03
C MET A 7 4.26 -6.66 15.07
N GLU A 8 4.11 -6.35 16.35
CA GLU A 8 4.23 -7.31 17.43
C GLU A 8 2.91 -8.06 17.70
N ASP A 9 1.84 -7.69 16.99
CA ASP A 9 0.58 -8.42 17.01
C ASP A 9 0.69 -9.69 16.17
N MET A 10 0.97 -10.81 16.84
CA MET A 10 1.15 -12.12 16.23
C MET A 10 -0.10 -12.67 15.56
N GLU A 11 -1.29 -12.13 15.87
CA GLU A 11 -2.53 -12.50 15.17
C GLU A 11 -2.60 -11.83 13.79
N LEU A 12 -2.14 -10.58 13.68
CA LEU A 12 -2.09 -9.85 12.41
C LEU A 12 -0.85 -10.22 11.58
N PHE A 13 0.30 -10.42 12.22
CA PHE A 13 1.61 -10.62 11.60
C PHE A 13 2.34 -11.81 12.24
N PRO A 14 1.90 -13.05 11.95
CA PRO A 14 2.53 -14.24 12.52
C PRO A 14 3.98 -14.37 12.03
N LYS A 15 4.91 -14.68 12.95
CA LYS A 15 6.35 -14.84 12.67
C LYS A 15 6.68 -16.27 12.27
N ASP A 16 5.93 -16.80 11.30
CA ASP A 16 6.13 -18.15 10.77
C ASP A 16 7.33 -18.18 9.80
N SER A 17 7.87 -19.38 9.52
CA SER A 17 8.99 -19.52 8.58
C SER A 17 8.59 -19.29 7.11
N HIS A 18 7.28 -19.34 6.81
CA HIS A 18 6.73 -19.15 5.48
C HIS A 18 5.45 -18.33 5.55
N LEU A 19 5.20 -17.56 4.49
CA LEU A 19 3.98 -16.79 4.37
C LEU A 19 2.78 -17.72 4.11
N SER A 20 1.81 -17.70 5.02
CA SER A 20 0.57 -18.44 4.80
C SER A 20 -0.22 -17.85 3.63
N THR A 21 -0.45 -18.65 2.61
CA THR A 21 -1.33 -18.31 1.48
C THR A 21 -2.69 -18.98 1.56
N ASN A 22 -3.01 -19.58 2.69
CA ASN A 22 -4.30 -20.23 2.86
C ASN A 22 -5.39 -19.15 2.83
N PRO A 23 -6.40 -19.28 1.94
CA PRO A 23 -7.47 -18.31 1.87
C PRO A 23 -8.18 -18.26 3.23
N ASN A 24 -8.41 -17.04 3.72
CA ASN A 24 -9.22 -16.83 4.91
C ASN A 24 -10.59 -17.49 4.71
N SER A 25 -10.97 -18.36 5.65
CA SER A 25 -12.27 -19.08 5.59
C SER A 25 -13.48 -18.17 5.82
N ALA A 26 -13.27 -16.96 6.38
CA ALA A 26 -14.30 -15.97 6.60
C ALA A 26 -14.21 -14.83 5.56
N PRO A 27 -15.27 -14.61 4.75
CA PRO A 27 -15.30 -13.51 3.78
C PRO A 27 -15.35 -12.15 4.50
N VAL A 28 -14.79 -11.11 3.86
CA VAL A 28 -14.88 -9.73 4.34
C VAL A 28 -16.33 -9.25 4.33
N ASP A 29 -16.80 -8.71 5.45
CA ASP A 29 -18.10 -8.06 5.54
C ASP A 29 -18.01 -6.65 4.93
N ILE A 30 -18.58 -6.47 3.73
CA ILE A 30 -18.55 -5.20 3.00
C ILE A 30 -19.26 -4.06 3.76
N HIS A 31 -20.28 -4.37 4.56
CA HIS A 31 -20.97 -3.36 5.36
C HIS A 31 -20.10 -2.90 6.53
N CYS A 32 -19.49 -3.83 7.26
CA CYS A 32 -18.53 -3.51 8.31
C CYS A 32 -17.34 -2.72 7.77
N PHE A 33 -16.80 -3.15 6.62
CA PHE A 33 -15.70 -2.45 5.95
C PHE A 33 -16.09 -1.01 5.60
N ALA A 34 -17.28 -0.79 5.06
CA ALA A 34 -17.79 0.54 4.76
C ALA A 34 -17.89 1.44 6.00
N GLN A 35 -18.31 0.88 7.14
CA GLN A 35 -18.37 1.61 8.40
C GLN A 35 -16.97 1.94 8.94
N MET A 36 -16.04 0.99 8.87
CA MET A 36 -14.63 1.21 9.23
C MET A 36 -14.02 2.32 8.38
N HIS A 37 -14.19 2.24 7.06
CA HIS A 37 -13.62 3.20 6.11
C HIS A 37 -14.14 4.61 6.35
N ALA A 38 -15.44 4.76 6.64
CA ALA A 38 -16.03 6.05 6.99
C ALA A 38 -15.63 6.58 8.38
N SER A 39 -15.14 5.73 9.28
CA SER A 39 -14.82 6.10 10.67
C SER A 39 -13.33 6.30 10.94
N LEU A 40 -12.46 5.71 10.11
CA LEU A 40 -11.02 5.71 10.28
C LEU A 40 -10.37 6.71 9.33
N GLU A 41 -9.39 7.45 9.83
CA GLU A 41 -8.71 8.47 9.04
C GLU A 41 -7.86 7.89 7.90
N ARG A 42 -7.64 8.71 6.86
CA ARG A 42 -6.75 8.40 5.74
C ARG A 42 -5.37 7.91 6.17
N LEU A 43 -4.80 8.54 7.20
CA LEU A 43 -3.49 8.18 7.75
C LEU A 43 -3.50 6.76 8.34
N TRP A 44 -4.61 6.36 8.96
CA TRP A 44 -4.78 5.01 9.50
C TRP A 44 -4.70 3.96 8.39
N TRP A 45 -5.45 4.16 7.30
CA TRP A 45 -5.42 3.27 6.14
C TRP A 45 -4.04 3.20 5.50
N SER A 46 -3.36 4.35 5.37
CA SER A 46 -1.99 4.38 4.83
C SER A 46 -1.04 3.55 5.67
N ARG A 47 -1.10 3.72 7.00
CA ARG A 47 -0.27 2.98 7.94
C ARG A 47 -0.56 1.50 7.90
N LEU A 48 -1.83 1.08 7.86
CA LEU A 48 -2.21 -0.33 7.71
C LEU A 48 -1.59 -0.93 6.44
N VAL A 49 -1.69 -0.25 5.30
CA VAL A 49 -1.13 -0.76 4.04
C VAL A 49 0.40 -0.89 4.14
N ILE A 50 1.08 0.11 4.71
CA ILE A 50 2.52 0.07 4.96
C ILE A 50 2.90 -1.11 5.89
N SER A 51 2.10 -1.37 6.93
CA SER A 51 2.28 -2.49 7.86
C SER A 51 2.30 -3.83 7.14
N VAL A 52 1.21 -4.08 6.40
CA VAL A 52 0.99 -5.35 5.73
C VAL A 52 2.03 -5.53 4.64
N ARG A 53 2.37 -4.47 3.92
CA ARG A 53 3.45 -4.48 2.94
C ARG A 53 4.78 -4.88 3.58
N GLY A 54 5.17 -4.20 4.65
CA GLY A 54 6.42 -4.47 5.37
C GLY A 54 6.51 -5.91 5.85
N TYR A 55 5.39 -6.50 6.31
CA TYR A 55 5.31 -7.91 6.65
C TYR A 55 5.55 -8.83 5.44
N VAL A 56 4.81 -8.61 4.34
CA VAL A 56 4.84 -9.48 3.15
C VAL A 56 6.22 -9.46 2.48
N ILE A 57 6.85 -8.30 2.35
CA ILE A 57 8.13 -8.20 1.63
C ILE A 57 9.26 -9.02 2.26
N ASN A 58 9.24 -9.27 3.57
CA ASN A 58 10.25 -10.15 4.20
C ASN A 58 10.27 -11.56 3.62
N TYR A 59 9.12 -12.03 3.11
CA TYR A 59 8.97 -13.37 2.56
C TYR A 59 9.22 -13.43 1.06
N VAL A 60 9.08 -12.31 0.34
CA VAL A 60 9.19 -12.27 -1.13
C VAL A 60 10.39 -11.48 -1.65
N GLN A 61 11.20 -10.88 -0.76
CA GLN A 61 12.35 -10.02 -1.10
C GLN A 61 13.42 -10.66 -2.00
N ASN A 62 13.50 -11.99 -2.06
CA ASN A 62 14.53 -12.71 -2.83
C ASN A 62 14.12 -12.96 -4.30
N ASP A 63 12.92 -12.54 -4.70
CA ASP A 63 12.41 -12.64 -6.06
C ASP A 63 11.98 -11.24 -6.52
N ASP A 64 12.84 -10.59 -7.33
CA ASP A 64 12.65 -9.22 -7.81
C ASP A 64 11.33 -9.03 -8.57
N GLU A 65 10.89 -10.04 -9.32
CA GLU A 65 9.65 -9.96 -10.09
C GLU A 65 8.43 -10.04 -9.18
N THR A 66 8.44 -10.98 -8.24
CA THR A 66 7.37 -11.10 -7.24
C THR A 66 7.33 -9.87 -6.34
N LEU A 67 8.48 -9.32 -5.96
CA LEU A 67 8.60 -8.09 -5.17
C LEU A 67 8.02 -6.89 -5.92
N PHE A 68 8.37 -6.72 -7.20
CA PHE A 68 7.83 -5.66 -8.05
C PHE A 68 6.30 -5.73 -8.13
N HIS A 69 5.75 -6.91 -8.44
CA HIS A 69 4.29 -7.09 -8.49
C HIS A 69 3.63 -6.90 -7.11
N THR A 70 4.27 -7.36 -6.03
CA THR A 70 3.77 -7.15 -4.67
C THR A 70 3.66 -5.67 -4.34
N ASP A 71 4.66 -4.86 -4.68
CA ASP A 71 4.61 -3.41 -4.48
C ASP A 71 3.51 -2.77 -5.31
N ASP A 72 3.34 -3.14 -6.58
CA ASP A 72 2.23 -2.68 -7.43
C ASP A 72 0.86 -2.96 -6.79
N ALA A 73 0.68 -4.14 -6.19
CA ALA A 73 -0.55 -4.49 -5.49
C ALA A 73 -0.79 -3.58 -4.28
N PHE A 74 0.24 -3.30 -3.47
CA PHE A 74 0.12 -2.40 -2.33
C PHE A 74 -0.11 -0.94 -2.73
N ILE A 75 0.47 -0.47 -3.84
CA ILE A 75 0.13 0.83 -4.42
C ILE A 75 -1.35 0.87 -4.78
N CYS A 76 -1.88 -0.16 -5.46
CA CYS A 76 -3.30 -0.26 -5.79
C CYS A 76 -4.19 -0.24 -4.53
N ILE A 77 -3.87 -1.03 -3.51
CA ILE A 77 -4.61 -1.06 -2.24
C ILE A 77 -4.60 0.33 -1.59
N HIS A 78 -3.42 0.97 -1.49
CA HIS A 78 -3.31 2.30 -0.89
C HIS A 78 -4.13 3.33 -1.67
N ARG A 79 -4.11 3.31 -3.01
CA ARG A 79 -4.93 4.19 -3.85
C ARG A 79 -6.42 4.07 -3.53
N PHE A 80 -6.96 2.85 -3.43
CA PHE A 80 -8.39 2.67 -3.17
C PHE A 80 -8.80 3.00 -1.74
N LEU A 81 -7.91 2.82 -0.75
CA LEU A 81 -8.26 2.94 0.66
C LEU A 81 -7.89 4.28 1.29
N ALA A 82 -6.75 4.83 0.89
CA ALA A 82 -6.12 5.98 1.52
C ALA A 82 -6.00 7.19 0.58
N GLU A 83 -6.58 7.16 -0.62
CA GLU A 83 -6.71 8.36 -1.45
C GLU A 83 -8.19 8.73 -1.60
N GLU A 84 -8.56 9.91 -1.10
CA GLU A 84 -9.97 10.35 -1.10
C GLU A 84 -10.32 11.24 -2.32
N LYS A 85 -9.37 11.54 -3.22
CA LYS A 85 -9.60 12.34 -4.43
C LYS A 85 -8.67 11.94 -5.57
N SER A 86 -9.15 11.11 -6.49
CA SER A 86 -8.57 10.98 -7.83
C SER A 86 -9.59 11.25 -8.95
N ASP A 87 -10.46 12.25 -8.77
CA ASP A 87 -11.09 12.94 -9.91
C ASP A 87 -10.09 13.87 -10.65
N LYS A 88 -8.82 13.90 -10.23
CA LYS A 88 -7.75 14.57 -10.97
C LYS A 88 -7.11 13.56 -11.92
N VAL A 89 -7.31 13.84 -13.21
CA VAL A 89 -6.65 13.29 -14.40
C VAL A 89 -5.38 12.53 -14.08
N ILE A 90 -5.41 11.25 -14.43
CA ILE A 90 -4.28 10.31 -14.44
C ILE A 90 -3.14 10.95 -15.24
N ALA A 91 -2.20 11.58 -14.53
CA ALA A 91 -0.96 12.02 -15.12
C ALA A 91 -0.13 10.77 -15.43
N LYS A 92 0.02 10.50 -16.73
CA LYS A 92 0.98 9.54 -17.29
C LYS A 92 2.32 9.70 -16.58
N GLN A 93 2.75 8.66 -15.87
CA GLN A 93 4.16 8.35 -15.75
C GLN A 93 4.37 6.84 -15.55
N SER A 94 4.96 6.26 -16.60
CA SER A 94 5.86 5.09 -16.61
C SER A 94 5.44 3.86 -15.82
N CYS A 95 4.33 3.23 -16.23
CA CYS A 95 4.19 1.78 -16.14
C CYS A 95 3.83 1.26 -17.54
N GLY A 96 4.63 0.32 -18.05
CA GLY A 96 4.32 -0.36 -19.30
C GLY A 96 2.97 -1.06 -19.16
N ARG A 97 1.95 -0.52 -19.84
CA ARG A 97 0.56 -0.99 -19.86
C ARG A 97 -0.11 -1.09 -18.48
N LEU A 98 -0.36 0.06 -17.86
CA LEU A 98 -1.48 0.18 -16.92
C LEU A 98 -2.78 0.44 -17.70
N ILE A 99 -3.80 -0.41 -17.49
CA ILE A 99 -5.16 -0.16 -17.96
C ILE A 99 -5.68 1.06 -17.20
N VAL A 100 -6.00 2.12 -17.95
CA VAL A 100 -6.70 3.29 -17.45
C VAL A 100 -8.11 2.86 -17.06
N PHE A 101 -8.47 2.93 -15.78
CA PHE A 101 -9.87 2.87 -15.37
C PHE A 101 -10.50 4.23 -15.69
N ASP A 102 -11.11 4.34 -16.87
CA ASP A 102 -11.99 5.46 -17.18
C ASP A 102 -13.34 5.22 -16.49
N TYR A 103 -13.56 5.88 -15.35
CA TYR A 103 -14.86 5.91 -14.67
C TYR A 103 -15.76 7.04 -15.20
N SER A 104 -15.46 7.63 -16.36
CA SER A 104 -16.38 8.53 -17.06
C SER A 104 -17.38 7.73 -17.92
N VAL A 105 -18.30 7.02 -17.27
CA VAL A 105 -19.51 6.55 -17.96
C VAL A 105 -20.72 7.12 -17.25
N LYS A 106 -21.18 8.26 -17.79
CA LYS A 106 -22.59 8.65 -17.78
C LYS A 106 -23.41 7.46 -18.29
N ASN A 107 -23.90 6.62 -17.38
CA ASN A 107 -25.10 5.83 -17.60
C ASN A 107 -25.69 5.48 -16.23
N ALA A 108 -26.60 6.36 -15.80
CA ALA A 108 -27.65 5.98 -14.89
C ALA A 108 -28.44 4.83 -15.51
N LEU A 109 -28.40 3.64 -14.88
CA LEU A 109 -29.59 2.87 -14.50
C LEU A 109 -29.17 1.57 -13.77
N ILE A 110 -29.59 1.47 -12.51
CA ILE A 110 -29.97 0.22 -11.80
C ILE A 110 -28.85 -0.81 -11.56
N ILE A 111 -27.85 -0.45 -10.75
CA ILE A 111 -27.43 -1.21 -9.55
C ILE A 111 -27.06 -0.13 -8.53
N LYS A 112 -27.50 -0.21 -7.27
CA LYS A 112 -27.03 0.68 -6.20
C LYS A 112 -25.50 0.60 -6.14
N ALA A 113 -24.81 1.54 -6.80
CA ALA A 113 -23.40 1.45 -7.09
C ALA A 113 -22.62 1.52 -5.77
N LEU A 114 -21.99 0.42 -5.39
CA LEU A 114 -20.95 0.44 -4.38
C LEU A 114 -19.92 1.49 -4.80
N SER A 115 -19.46 2.32 -3.85
CA SER A 115 -18.33 3.22 -4.09
C SER A 115 -17.13 2.43 -4.64
N PRO A 116 -16.25 3.04 -5.46
CA PRO A 116 -15.15 2.33 -6.11
C PRO A 116 -14.32 1.44 -5.16
N PHE A 117 -14.03 1.94 -3.96
CA PHE A 117 -13.30 1.20 -2.92
C PHE A 117 -14.05 -0.03 -2.38
N ARG A 118 -15.38 0.04 -2.21
CA ARG A 118 -16.19 -1.11 -1.77
C ARG A 118 -16.24 -2.19 -2.84
N ARG A 119 -16.33 -1.78 -4.12
CA ARG A 119 -16.30 -2.72 -5.25
C ARG A 119 -14.94 -3.40 -5.33
N PHE A 120 -13.85 -2.64 -5.21
CA PHE A 120 -12.49 -3.19 -5.19
C PHE A 120 -12.30 -4.24 -4.08
N ILE A 121 -12.66 -3.94 -2.82
CA ILE A 121 -12.58 -4.92 -1.72
C ILE A 121 -13.47 -6.13 -1.95
N SER A 122 -14.69 -5.93 -2.47
CA SER A 122 -15.59 -7.04 -2.81
C SER A 122 -15.02 -7.94 -3.89
N ASP A 123 -14.45 -7.37 -4.94
CA ASP A 123 -13.86 -8.13 -6.04
C ASP A 123 -12.60 -8.87 -5.56
N LEU A 124 -11.77 -8.22 -4.72
CA LEU A 124 -10.59 -8.85 -4.14
C LEU A 124 -10.99 -10.04 -3.30
N ASN A 125 -11.99 -9.86 -2.43
CA ASN A 125 -12.51 -10.94 -1.59
C ASN A 125 -12.95 -12.14 -2.43
N THR A 126 -13.67 -11.90 -3.53
CA THR A 126 -14.12 -12.98 -4.44
C THR A 126 -12.94 -13.72 -5.06
N VAL A 127 -11.86 -13.03 -5.45
CA VAL A 127 -10.70 -13.67 -6.07
C VAL A 127 -9.87 -14.43 -5.04
N VAL A 128 -9.50 -13.79 -3.92
CA VAL A 128 -8.56 -14.39 -2.95
C VAL A 128 -9.17 -15.46 -2.06
N THR A 129 -10.51 -15.50 -1.93
CA THR A 129 -11.20 -16.57 -1.20
C THR A 129 -11.55 -17.76 -2.10
N TYR A 130 -11.23 -17.69 -3.41
CA TYR A 130 -11.39 -18.84 -4.28
C TYR A 130 -10.55 -20.03 -3.76
N PRO A 131 -11.12 -21.24 -3.64
CA PRO A 131 -10.38 -22.40 -3.16
C PRO A 131 -9.12 -22.61 -3.99
N ILE A 132 -7.98 -22.91 -3.33
CA ILE A 132 -6.69 -23.19 -3.99
C ILE A 132 -6.27 -22.10 -5.02
N VAL A 133 -6.57 -20.83 -4.74
CA VAL A 133 -6.24 -19.70 -5.64
C VAL A 133 -4.75 -19.63 -5.97
N SER A 134 -3.89 -19.95 -4.99
CA SER A 134 -2.43 -19.91 -5.15
C SER A 134 -1.92 -20.96 -6.14
N GLU A 135 -2.40 -22.19 -6.03
CA GLU A 135 -2.08 -23.31 -6.91
C GLU A 135 -2.69 -23.09 -8.29
N THR A 136 -3.92 -22.58 -8.34
CA THR A 136 -4.64 -22.27 -9.58
C THR A 136 -3.90 -21.21 -10.40
N LEU A 137 -3.49 -20.10 -9.77
CA LEU A 137 -2.73 -19.05 -10.44
C LEU A 137 -1.37 -19.56 -10.92
N LEU A 138 -0.66 -20.35 -10.11
CA LEU A 138 0.62 -20.94 -10.48
C LEU A 138 0.50 -21.87 -11.70
N ALA A 139 -0.52 -22.73 -11.73
CA ALA A 139 -0.81 -23.64 -12.84
C ALA A 139 -1.16 -22.87 -14.13
N LEU A 140 -2.01 -21.83 -14.02
CA LEU A 140 -2.41 -21.00 -15.16
C LEU A 140 -1.25 -20.15 -15.72
N CYS A 141 -0.35 -19.66 -14.86
CA CYS A 141 0.89 -18.99 -15.29
C CYS A 141 1.78 -19.93 -16.10
N SER A 142 1.84 -21.20 -15.68
CA SER A 142 2.65 -22.24 -16.31
C SER A 142 1.97 -22.87 -17.54
N SER A 143 0.85 -22.31 -18.02
CA SER A 143 0.05 -22.82 -19.14
C SER A 143 -0.42 -24.28 -18.96
N GLN A 144 -0.55 -24.74 -17.72
CA GLN A 144 -1.08 -26.06 -17.43
C GLN A 144 -2.58 -26.11 -17.72
N LYS A 145 -3.05 -27.24 -18.26
CA LYS A 145 -4.47 -27.46 -18.53
C LYS A 145 -5.22 -27.71 -17.22
N LEU A 146 -5.71 -26.65 -16.61
CA LEU A 146 -6.66 -26.69 -15.49
C LEU A 146 -7.97 -26.04 -15.91
N LYS A 147 -9.09 -26.42 -15.28
CA LYS A 147 -10.34 -25.66 -15.39
C LYS A 147 -10.08 -24.25 -14.86
N ASN A 148 -10.21 -23.26 -15.73
CA ASN A 148 -9.94 -21.87 -15.40
C ASN A 148 -11.17 -21.24 -14.70
N PRO A 149 -11.11 -20.91 -13.40
CA PRO A 149 -12.24 -20.30 -12.71
C PRO A 149 -12.42 -18.83 -13.07
N PHE A 150 -11.38 -18.17 -13.59
CA PHE A 150 -11.41 -16.74 -13.91
C PHE A 150 -12.13 -16.43 -15.22
N VAL A 151 -12.64 -17.45 -15.92
CA VAL A 151 -13.58 -17.29 -17.03
C VAL A 151 -15.03 -17.66 -16.65
N SER A 152 -15.27 -18.13 -15.42
CA SER A 152 -16.62 -18.43 -14.96
C SER A 152 -17.39 -17.15 -14.62
N ASN A 153 -18.73 -17.23 -14.62
CA ASN A 153 -19.58 -16.11 -14.24
C ASN A 153 -19.42 -15.69 -12.77
N ASP A 154 -18.93 -16.59 -11.92
CA ASP A 154 -18.84 -16.36 -10.47
C ASP A 154 -17.62 -15.52 -10.09
N VAL A 155 -16.44 -15.86 -10.62
CA VAL A 155 -15.16 -15.21 -10.27
C VAL A 155 -14.64 -14.32 -11.40
N GLY A 156 -14.93 -14.67 -12.66
CA GLY A 156 -14.37 -14.00 -13.83
C GLY A 156 -14.65 -12.50 -13.92
N PRO A 157 -15.85 -11.99 -13.61
CA PRO A 157 -16.09 -10.56 -13.57
C PRO A 157 -15.24 -9.82 -12.54
N ALA A 158 -15.02 -10.42 -11.35
CA ALA A 158 -14.18 -9.83 -10.30
C ALA A 158 -12.71 -9.83 -10.72
N PHE A 159 -12.21 -10.96 -11.23
CA PHE A 159 -10.87 -11.07 -11.77
C PHE A 159 -10.61 -10.04 -12.86
N THR A 160 -11.55 -9.90 -13.80
CA THR A 160 -11.44 -8.96 -14.92
C THR A 160 -11.34 -7.52 -14.47
N ARG A 161 -12.06 -7.14 -13.40
CA ARG A 161 -12.00 -5.77 -12.87
C ARG A 161 -10.71 -5.48 -12.11
N ILE A 162 -10.06 -6.49 -11.51
CA ILE A 162 -8.82 -6.30 -10.76
C ILE A 162 -7.60 -6.37 -11.69
N PHE A 163 -7.54 -7.40 -12.53
CA PHE A 163 -6.36 -7.75 -13.32
C PHE A 163 -6.51 -7.52 -14.82
N GLY A 164 -7.73 -7.31 -15.30
CA GLY A 164 -8.04 -7.28 -16.73
C GLY A 164 -8.43 -8.66 -17.30
N GLN A 165 -8.60 -8.71 -18.63
CA GLN A 165 -9.11 -9.90 -19.31
C GLN A 165 -8.26 -11.15 -19.03
N PRO A 166 -8.86 -12.29 -18.63
CA PRO A 166 -8.12 -13.50 -18.28
C PRO A 166 -7.24 -14.00 -19.45
N ASN A 167 -5.93 -13.93 -19.26
CA ASN A 167 -4.90 -14.43 -20.17
C ASN A 167 -3.57 -14.66 -19.42
N ILE A 168 -2.58 -15.27 -20.11
CA ILE A 168 -1.27 -15.62 -19.54
C ILE A 168 -0.60 -14.43 -18.83
N ALA A 169 -0.62 -13.24 -19.42
CA ALA A 169 -0.02 -12.06 -18.82
C ALA A 169 -0.73 -11.64 -17.53
N THR A 170 -2.08 -11.62 -17.53
CA THR A 170 -2.85 -11.30 -16.32
C THR A 170 -2.71 -12.35 -15.22
N TYR A 171 -2.51 -13.63 -15.56
CA TYR A 171 -2.24 -14.66 -14.56
C TYR A 171 -0.88 -14.45 -13.91
N ARG A 172 0.15 -14.10 -14.70
CA ARG A 172 1.49 -13.79 -14.18
C ARG A 172 1.46 -12.64 -13.18
N VAL A 173 0.78 -11.55 -13.55
CA VAL A 173 0.56 -10.40 -12.65
C VAL A 173 -0.22 -10.85 -11.40
N ALA A 174 -1.35 -11.53 -11.56
CA ALA A 174 -2.15 -11.99 -10.43
C ALA A 174 -1.38 -12.93 -9.50
N ASN A 175 -0.51 -13.79 -10.04
CA ASN A 175 0.34 -14.69 -9.28
C ASN A 175 1.42 -13.94 -8.48
N GLY A 176 2.04 -12.91 -9.06
CA GLY A 176 3.00 -12.05 -8.33
C GLY A 176 2.32 -11.18 -7.26
N GLN A 177 1.08 -10.75 -7.50
CA GLN A 177 0.32 -9.89 -6.59
C GLN A 177 -0.42 -10.65 -5.47
N LYS A 178 -0.57 -11.98 -5.59
CA LYS A 178 -1.45 -12.76 -4.69
C LYS A 178 -1.08 -12.63 -3.21
N TYR A 179 0.21 -12.57 -2.88
CA TYR A 179 0.68 -12.49 -1.50
C TYR A 179 0.18 -11.21 -0.82
N ALA A 180 0.27 -10.07 -1.52
CA ALA A 180 -0.25 -8.80 -1.02
C ALA A 180 -1.75 -8.89 -0.74
N TYR A 181 -2.54 -9.37 -1.71
CA TYR A 181 -4.00 -9.40 -1.56
C TYR A 181 -4.48 -10.43 -0.54
N ILE A 182 -3.93 -11.64 -0.52
CA ILE A 182 -4.32 -12.68 0.44
C ILE A 182 -4.04 -12.20 1.87
N VAL A 183 -2.84 -11.68 2.13
CA VAL A 183 -2.43 -11.27 3.47
C VAL A 183 -3.17 -10.01 3.90
N PHE A 184 -3.35 -9.03 3.00
CA PHE A 184 -4.11 -7.82 3.30
C PHE A 184 -5.56 -8.14 3.66
N MET A 185 -6.22 -9.01 2.89
CA MET A 185 -7.59 -9.46 3.19
C MET A 185 -7.62 -10.31 4.46
N GLY A 186 -6.57 -11.11 4.68
CA GLY A 186 -6.15 -11.74 5.93
C GLY A 186 -6.38 -10.86 7.15
N VAL A 187 -5.53 -9.83 7.22
CA VAL A 187 -5.47 -8.82 8.27
C VAL A 187 -6.78 -8.04 8.36
N LEU A 188 -7.37 -7.64 7.23
CA LEU A 188 -8.63 -6.90 7.21
C LEU A 188 -9.76 -7.67 7.90
N CYS A 189 -9.90 -8.99 7.65
CA CYS A 189 -10.91 -9.81 8.32
C CYS A 189 -10.74 -9.84 9.84
N ILE A 190 -9.50 -9.95 10.33
CA ILE A 190 -9.21 -9.97 11.77
C ILE A 190 -9.57 -8.62 12.39
N LEU A 191 -9.16 -7.53 11.73
CA LEU A 191 -9.48 -6.17 12.13
C LEU A 191 -10.99 -5.89 12.12
N GLN A 192 -11.75 -6.45 11.18
CA GLN A 192 -13.21 -6.37 11.18
C GLN A 192 -13.83 -7.09 12.37
N LYS A 193 -13.34 -8.27 12.73
CA LYS A 193 -13.83 -9.00 13.92
C LYS A 193 -13.59 -8.19 15.19
N ARG A 194 -12.38 -7.64 15.34
CA ARG A 194 -12.02 -6.74 16.46
C ARG A 194 -12.89 -5.49 16.46
N TRP A 195 -13.14 -4.91 15.29
CA TRP A 195 -14.03 -3.78 15.14
C TRP A 195 -15.45 -4.12 15.64
N MET A 196 -16.03 -5.21 15.17
CA MET A 196 -17.36 -5.62 15.64
C MET A 196 -17.43 -5.91 17.14
N ALA A 197 -16.35 -6.43 17.73
CA ALA A 197 -16.26 -6.69 19.18
C ALA A 197 -16.19 -5.39 20.00
N GLU A 198 -15.32 -4.45 19.62
CA GLU A 198 -15.15 -3.18 20.34
C GLU A 198 -16.41 -2.30 20.34
N ARG A 199 -17.21 -2.31 19.26
CA ARG A 199 -18.49 -1.56 19.24
C ARG A 199 -19.48 -2.07 20.29
N LYS A 200 -19.37 -3.33 20.71
CA LYS A 200 -20.21 -3.89 21.77
C LYS A 200 -19.76 -3.42 23.16
N GLU A 201 -18.52 -2.94 23.31
CA GLU A 201 -17.93 -2.54 24.60
C GLU A 201 -17.90 -1.01 24.85
N GLY A 202 -18.31 -0.17 23.88
CA GLY A 202 -18.58 1.26 24.12
C GLY A 202 -17.36 2.18 24.39
N LYS A 203 -16.12 1.75 24.11
CA LYS A 203 -14.89 2.56 24.37
C LYS A 203 -14.52 3.48 23.18
N SER A 204 -14.02 4.70 23.44
CA SER A 204 -13.64 5.73 22.44
C SER A 204 -12.20 5.55 21.87
N ILE A 205 -11.85 6.28 20.80
CA ILE A 205 -10.67 6.07 19.90
C ILE A 205 -9.55 7.09 20.18
N ARG A 206 -8.28 6.68 20.27
CA ARG A 206 -7.10 7.56 20.04
C ARG A 206 -5.90 6.76 19.48
N PHE A 207 -5.28 7.28 18.42
CA PHE A 207 -3.85 7.06 18.14
C PHE A 207 -3.11 8.15 18.89
N GLU A 208 -2.64 7.91 20.11
CA GLU A 208 -2.08 9.02 20.89
C GLU A 208 -0.57 9.15 20.79
N THR A 209 0.17 8.09 20.48
CA THR A 209 1.62 8.22 20.28
C THR A 209 2.09 7.20 19.26
N ASP A 210 3.20 7.54 18.61
CA ASP A 210 3.75 6.90 17.43
C ASP A 210 3.44 5.42 17.29
N PRO A 211 3.14 4.97 16.07
CA PRO A 211 3.17 3.54 15.84
C PRO A 211 4.53 3.02 16.32
N GLU A 212 4.52 1.94 17.09
CA GLU A 212 5.74 1.22 17.48
C GLU A 212 6.36 0.51 16.25
N TRP A 213 6.43 1.22 15.11
CA TRP A 213 7.41 1.02 14.04
C TRP A 213 8.77 1.44 14.59
N GLN A 214 9.29 0.73 15.60
CA GLN A 214 10.73 0.66 15.60
C GLN A 214 11.09 -0.12 14.33
N PRO A 215 12.01 0.40 13.49
CA PRO A 215 12.62 -0.40 12.46
C PRO A 215 13.42 -1.48 13.18
N ASP A 216 12.74 -2.53 13.60
CA ASP A 216 13.35 -3.83 13.58
C ASP A 216 13.65 -4.12 12.11
N ASP A 217 14.73 -4.84 11.83
CA ASP A 217 15.33 -5.03 10.51
C ASP A 217 14.43 -5.83 9.52
N ARG A 218 13.11 -5.85 9.79
CA ARG A 218 12.04 -6.71 9.26
C ARG A 218 10.89 -5.94 8.58
N VAL A 219 10.92 -4.63 8.35
CA VAL A 219 9.71 -3.92 7.82
C VAL A 219 10.03 -2.96 6.68
N VAL A 220 11.25 -2.43 6.69
CA VAL A 220 11.83 -1.67 5.60
C VAL A 220 13.07 -2.45 5.22
N LEU A 221 13.30 -2.68 3.93
CA LEU A 221 14.57 -3.27 3.47
C LEU A 221 15.70 -2.30 3.81
N PHE A 222 16.24 -2.43 5.02
CA PHE A 222 17.58 -2.02 5.34
C PHE A 222 18.48 -3.06 4.70
N GLN A 223 18.87 -2.84 3.45
CA GLN A 223 19.99 -3.60 2.91
C GLN A 223 21.28 -3.03 3.50
N GLU A 224 21.99 -3.86 4.26
CA GLU A 224 23.39 -3.62 4.59
C GLU A 224 24.20 -3.85 3.31
N PHE A 225 24.66 -2.77 2.68
CA PHE A 225 25.47 -2.88 1.46
C PHE A 225 26.91 -3.30 1.79
N TYR A 226 27.41 -2.94 2.97
CA TYR A 226 28.73 -3.32 3.53
C TYR A 226 28.70 -3.18 5.06
N LYS A 227 29.62 -3.84 5.78
CA LYS A 227 29.75 -3.77 7.26
C LYS A 227 29.58 -2.34 7.78
N GLY A 228 28.41 -2.04 8.34
CA GLY A 228 28.08 -0.75 8.96
C GLY A 228 27.33 0.26 8.09
N ASN A 229 27.13 0.02 6.79
CA ASN A 229 26.34 0.87 5.91
C ASN A 229 24.95 0.27 5.67
N ARG A 230 23.99 0.69 6.51
CA ARG A 230 22.56 0.48 6.27
C ARG A 230 22.08 1.56 5.30
N THR A 231 21.91 1.23 4.02
CA THR A 231 21.35 2.16 3.04
C THR A 231 19.90 1.79 2.77
N TRP A 232 19.03 2.79 2.76
CA TRP A 232 17.63 2.59 2.43
C TRP A 232 17.50 2.37 0.93
N VAL A 233 17.20 1.14 0.54
CA VAL A 233 16.72 0.90 -0.81
C VAL A 233 15.24 1.20 -0.80
N LEU A 234 14.92 2.40 -1.27
CA LEU A 234 13.52 2.75 -1.52
C LEU A 234 13.03 1.84 -2.63
N LEU A 235 11.99 1.09 -2.35
CA LEU A 235 11.26 0.39 -3.38
C LEU A 235 10.16 1.29 -3.94
N ASP A 236 9.46 0.81 -4.95
CA ASP A 236 8.50 1.62 -5.68
C ASP A 236 7.33 2.04 -4.81
N PHE A 237 6.90 1.17 -3.89
CA PHE A 237 5.89 1.52 -2.89
C PHE A 237 6.35 2.67 -1.96
N ASP A 238 7.59 2.64 -1.49
CA ASP A 238 8.12 3.68 -0.58
C ASP A 238 8.17 5.05 -1.28
N ARG A 239 8.66 5.07 -2.53
CA ARG A 239 8.67 6.28 -3.38
C ARG A 239 7.26 6.82 -3.60
N TYR A 240 6.30 5.93 -3.82
CA TYR A 240 4.90 6.28 -3.98
C TYR A 240 4.33 6.92 -2.70
N ILE A 241 4.54 6.34 -1.52
CA ILE A 241 4.09 6.92 -0.25
C ILE A 241 4.70 8.30 -0.01
N LEU A 242 6.01 8.43 -0.25
CA LEU A 242 6.70 9.72 -0.15
C LEU A 242 6.08 10.77 -1.06
N ALA A 243 5.74 10.40 -2.29
CA ALA A 243 5.08 11.28 -3.24
C ALA A 243 3.65 11.65 -2.81
N GLN A 244 2.91 10.71 -2.25
CA GLN A 244 1.50 10.88 -1.90
C GLN A 244 1.28 11.68 -0.60
N TRP A 245 2.27 11.69 0.27
CA TRP A 245 2.23 12.33 1.58
C TRP A 245 3.26 13.46 1.71
N ARG A 246 3.75 14.03 0.61
CA ARG A 246 4.76 15.12 0.65
C ARG A 246 4.30 16.31 1.52
N PRO A 247 5.22 16.93 2.28
CA PRO A 247 6.60 16.50 2.58
C PRO A 247 6.68 15.57 3.81
N ARG A 248 5.56 15.06 4.30
CA ARG A 248 5.48 14.24 5.54
C ARG A 248 5.54 12.74 5.29
N GLY A 249 5.84 12.30 4.07
CA GLY A 249 5.82 10.88 3.71
C GLY A 249 6.73 10.02 4.59
N SER A 250 7.93 10.49 4.94
CA SER A 250 8.78 9.78 5.89
C SER A 250 8.17 9.69 7.29
N GLU A 251 7.38 10.67 7.72
CA GLU A 251 6.70 10.60 9.02
C GLU A 251 5.57 9.56 9.01
N VAL A 252 4.93 9.40 7.84
CA VAL A 252 3.91 8.38 7.62
C VAL A 252 4.51 6.98 7.66
N ILE A 253 5.68 6.80 7.03
CA ILE A 253 6.38 5.51 6.97
C ILE A 253 7.01 5.15 8.32
N PHE A 254 7.75 6.08 8.95
CA PHE A 254 8.60 5.77 10.11
C PHE A 254 8.06 6.26 11.45
N GLY A 255 7.03 7.11 11.46
CA GLY A 255 6.57 7.79 12.66
C GLY A 255 7.38 9.06 12.98
N ALA A 256 6.75 9.96 13.73
CA ALA A 256 7.31 11.25 14.12
C ALA A 256 8.51 11.07 15.07
N ARG A 257 8.40 10.19 16.07
CA ARG A 257 9.50 9.90 17.02
C ARG A 257 10.79 9.45 16.33
N PHE A 258 10.67 8.61 15.30
CA PHE A 258 11.85 8.16 14.55
C PHE A 258 12.52 9.32 13.83
N LEU A 259 11.72 10.16 13.14
CA LEU A 259 12.25 11.33 12.45
C LEU A 259 12.88 12.33 13.42
N GLU A 260 12.22 12.62 14.54
CA GLU A 260 12.79 13.50 15.57
C GLU A 260 14.13 12.99 16.07
N LYS A 261 14.25 11.69 16.35
CA LYS A 261 15.52 11.08 16.79
C LYS A 261 16.60 11.29 15.74
N LYS A 262 16.27 11.11 14.45
CA LYS A 262 17.21 11.28 13.34
C LYS A 262 17.60 12.75 13.11
N MET A 263 16.64 13.66 13.20
CA MET A 263 16.89 15.10 13.12
C MET A 263 17.77 15.61 14.26
N ARG A 264 17.57 15.11 15.49
CA ARG A 264 18.48 15.40 16.63
C ARG A 264 19.89 14.87 16.40
N ALA A 265 20.05 13.82 15.60
CA ALA A 265 21.35 13.31 15.17
C ALA A 265 21.92 14.07 13.95
N GLY A 266 21.35 15.22 13.56
CA GLY A 266 21.86 16.10 12.52
C GLY A 266 21.48 15.73 11.09
N MET A 267 20.58 14.75 10.89
CA MET A 267 20.05 14.42 9.57
C MET A 267 18.93 15.38 9.17
N GLU A 268 18.89 15.77 7.90
CA GLU A 268 17.86 16.66 7.35
C GLU A 268 16.80 15.89 6.55
N LEU A 269 15.64 16.53 6.37
CA LEU A 269 14.61 16.07 5.44
C LEU A 269 14.74 16.81 4.12
N CYS A 270 14.48 16.12 3.01
CA CYS A 270 14.31 16.76 1.72
C CYS A 270 13.10 17.69 1.79
N SER A 271 13.35 18.97 1.48
CA SER A 271 12.37 20.05 1.53
C SER A 271 11.20 19.88 0.56
N TRP A 272 11.32 18.98 -0.41
CA TRP A 272 10.25 18.67 -1.37
C TRP A 272 9.53 17.37 -1.03
N CYS A 273 10.24 16.24 -1.07
CA CYS A 273 9.61 14.93 -0.97
C CYS A 273 9.51 14.38 0.46
N GLY A 274 10.17 15.00 1.43
CA GLY A 274 10.18 14.54 2.81
C GLY A 274 11.15 13.42 3.12
N MET A 275 11.95 12.97 2.14
CA MET A 275 12.98 11.94 2.35
C MET A 275 13.91 12.31 3.49
N ILE A 276 14.31 11.36 4.33
CA ILE A 276 15.34 11.59 5.35
C ILE A 276 16.73 11.20 4.87
N GLU A 277 17.72 12.03 5.21
CA GLU A 277 19.13 11.69 5.06
C GLU A 277 19.48 10.39 5.79
N GLN A 278 20.41 9.63 5.20
CA GLN A 278 21.01 8.45 5.81
C GLN A 278 22.32 8.78 6.52
N MET A 279 22.99 9.86 6.08
CA MET A 279 24.19 10.41 6.67
C MET A 279 24.07 11.93 6.69
N GLN A 280 24.68 12.58 7.70
CA GLN A 280 24.68 14.04 7.79
C GLN A 280 25.26 14.66 6.51
N ASN A 281 24.59 15.67 5.98
CA ASN A 281 25.00 16.40 4.77
C ASN A 281 25.03 15.54 3.50
N GLN A 282 24.23 14.47 3.44
CA GLN A 282 24.04 13.68 2.23
C GLN A 282 23.33 14.48 1.14
N PHE A 283 22.40 15.36 1.51
CA PHE A 283 21.62 16.13 0.57
C PHE A 283 22.33 17.41 0.16
N SER A 284 22.12 17.81 -1.10
CA SER A 284 22.59 19.11 -1.57
C SER A 284 21.75 20.21 -0.94
N ARG A 285 22.40 21.26 -0.46
CA ARG A 285 21.73 22.48 0.01
C ARG A 285 21.62 23.49 -1.12
N TYR A 286 20.45 24.12 -1.21
CA TYR A 286 20.16 25.14 -2.22
C TYR A 286 19.76 26.48 -1.59
N VAL A 287 19.40 27.45 -2.44
CA VAL A 287 18.94 28.80 -2.06
C VAL A 287 17.93 28.73 -0.91
N ASN A 288 18.11 29.61 0.09
CA ASN A 288 17.40 29.63 1.37
C ASN A 288 17.66 28.43 2.29
N ASN A 289 18.82 27.77 2.15
CA ASN A 289 19.27 26.68 3.01
C ASN A 289 18.32 25.45 3.00
N LYS A 290 17.63 25.21 1.88
CA LYS A 290 16.75 24.05 1.71
C LYS A 290 17.55 22.84 1.22
N ALA A 291 17.43 21.71 1.93
CA ALA A 291 18.06 20.45 1.54
C ALA A 291 17.18 19.67 0.54
N VAL A 292 17.78 19.10 -0.51
CA VAL A 292 17.07 18.30 -1.54
C VAL A 292 17.80 17.00 -1.85
N CYS A 293 17.05 15.91 -2.00
CA CYS A 293 17.61 14.58 -2.22
C CYS A 293 17.95 14.26 -3.68
N SER A 294 17.49 15.07 -4.63
CA SER A 294 17.77 14.88 -6.07
C SER A 294 17.56 16.17 -6.87
N SER A 295 18.14 16.23 -8.07
CA SER A 295 17.91 17.30 -9.06
C SER A 295 16.43 17.44 -9.42
N GLN A 296 15.71 16.32 -9.56
CA GLN A 296 14.28 16.34 -9.81
C GLN A 296 13.51 16.99 -8.66
N CYS A 297 13.87 16.70 -7.40
CA CYS A 297 13.22 17.35 -6.25
C CYS A 297 13.54 18.85 -6.20
N LEU A 298 14.74 19.26 -6.63
CA LEU A 298 15.11 20.65 -6.76
C LEU A 298 14.25 21.37 -7.81
N GLU A 299 14.15 20.81 -9.02
CA GLU A 299 13.33 21.38 -10.11
C GLU A 299 11.88 21.58 -9.66
N MET A 300 11.29 20.56 -9.03
CA MET A 300 9.91 20.62 -8.53
C MET A 300 9.74 21.66 -7.43
N LEU A 301 10.72 21.77 -6.52
CA LEU A 301 10.70 22.77 -5.44
C LEU A 301 10.76 24.21 -5.98
N LEU A 302 11.56 24.44 -7.03
CA LEU A 302 11.66 25.75 -7.68
C LEU A 302 10.37 26.13 -8.44
N GLN A 303 9.79 25.18 -9.17
CA GLN A 303 8.51 25.38 -9.86
C GLN A 303 7.37 25.74 -8.89
N ASP A 304 7.34 25.14 -7.71
CA ASP A 304 6.31 25.40 -6.71
C ASP A 304 6.49 26.79 -6.05
N SER A 305 7.73 27.23 -5.82
CA SER A 305 8.00 28.59 -5.35
C SER A 305 7.58 29.65 -6.37
N ASP A 306 7.79 29.41 -7.66
CA ASP A 306 7.40 30.34 -8.73
C ASP A 306 5.89 30.42 -8.93
N ARG A 307 5.14 29.35 -8.64
CA ARG A 307 3.67 29.38 -8.65
C ARG A 307 3.11 30.15 -7.46
N SER A 308 3.76 30.04 -6.31
CA SER A 308 3.34 30.69 -5.07
C SER A 308 3.48 32.21 -5.15
N THR A 309 4.49 32.72 -5.83
CA THR A 309 4.72 34.15 -6.06
C THR A 309 3.77 34.77 -7.08
N ASN A 310 3.40 34.04 -8.13
CA ASN A 310 2.46 34.51 -9.16
C ASN A 310 0.97 34.50 -8.72
N LEU A 311 0.62 33.81 -7.64
CA LEU A 311 -0.73 33.85 -7.05
C LEU A 311 -0.91 35.02 -6.06
N GLN A 312 0.16 35.74 -5.74
CA GLN A 312 0.16 36.92 -4.85
C GLN A 312 0.30 38.25 -5.61
N SER A 313 0.34 38.22 -6.94
CA SER A 313 0.36 39.38 -7.85
C SER A 313 -0.94 39.50 -8.62
#